data_AF-A0A423V731-F1
#
_entry.id   AF-A0A423V731-F1
#
_cell.length_a   1.000
_cell.length_b   1.000
_cell.length_c   1.000
_cell.angle_alpha   90.00
_cell.angle_beta   90.00
_cell.angle_gamma   90.00
#
_symmetry.space_group_name_H-M   'P 1'
#
loop_
_entity.id
_entity.type
_entity.pdbx_description
1 polymer ?
#
loop_
_entity_poly.entity_id
_entity_poly.type
_entity_poly.pdbx_seq_one_letter_code
_entity_poly.pdbx_strand_id
1 'polypeptide(L)'
;MRFSPDDVVCRVACNLERVHTAEAAMRAWLPLVSELQPVAAAFEAAPPDGLRRGFLADLLVVLPLPKDGTTGAGNTRSRLLTAVGALAARLGLDPADCAIDEDGTGGALNAKGGTDGSPYGAHLILALTALSSRSCREVTSSAL
;
A
#
# COMPACT_ATOMS: atom_id res chain seq x y z
N MET A 1 14.75 -5.15 15.78
CA MET A 1 13.72 -4.33 15.11
C MET A 1 13.41 -4.97 13.77
N ARG A 2 12.12 -5.13 13.41
CA ARG A 2 11.68 -5.75 12.15
C ARG A 2 11.76 -4.81 10.93
N PHE A 3 12.14 -3.56 11.18
CA PHE A 3 12.23 -2.48 10.19
C PHE A 3 13.59 -1.79 10.33
N SER A 4 14.24 -1.54 9.20
CA SER A 4 15.40 -0.66 9.05
C SER A 4 14.91 0.78 8.90
N PRO A 5 15.63 1.82 9.38
CA PRO A 5 15.23 3.21 9.19
C PRO A 5 14.97 3.57 7.72
N ASP A 6 15.73 2.98 6.81
CA ASP A 6 15.59 3.23 5.38
C ASP A 6 14.39 2.54 4.72
N ASP A 7 13.61 1.73 5.43
CA ASP A 7 12.49 1.02 4.84
C ASP A 7 11.30 1.96 4.55
N VAL A 8 10.53 1.64 3.52
CA VAL A 8 9.21 2.21 3.31
C VAL A 8 8.17 1.19 3.76
N VAL A 9 7.28 1.64 4.65
CA VAL A 9 6.13 0.85 5.08
C VAL A 9 4.93 1.32 4.27
N CYS A 10 4.33 0.38 3.56
CA CYS A 10 3.13 0.57 2.75
C CYS A 10 1.98 -0.19 3.40
N ARG A 11 0.86 0.49 3.60
CA ARG A 11 -0.42 -0.18 3.86
C ARG A 11 -1.24 -0.18 2.58
N VAL A 12 -1.61 -1.36 2.12
CA VAL A 12 -2.36 -1.60 0.89
C VAL A 12 -3.75 -2.08 1.26
N ALA A 13 -4.76 -1.27 0.99
CA ALA A 13 -6.16 -1.66 1.13
C ALA A 13 -6.74 -1.98 -0.25
N CYS A 14 -7.20 -3.21 -0.46
CA CYS A 14 -7.78 -3.68 -1.70
C CYS A 14 -9.26 -4.03 -1.51
N ASN A 15 -10.09 -3.76 -2.51
CA ASN A 15 -11.49 -4.16 -2.56
C ASN A 15 -11.80 -4.99 -3.81
N LEU A 16 -12.37 -6.19 -3.62
CA LEU A 16 -12.90 -7.08 -4.65
C LEU A 16 -14.43 -7.04 -4.66
N GLU A 17 -15.00 -6.09 -5.40
CA GLU A 17 -16.46 -5.87 -5.41
C GLU A 17 -17.26 -6.95 -6.14
N ARG A 18 -16.65 -7.59 -7.15
CA ARG A 18 -17.31 -8.55 -8.06
C ARG A 18 -17.23 -9.99 -7.58
N VAL A 19 -16.66 -10.23 -6.41
CA VAL A 19 -16.47 -11.57 -5.86
C VAL A 19 -17.47 -11.79 -4.73
N HIS A 20 -18.16 -12.93 -4.75
CA HIS A 20 -19.25 -13.24 -3.83
C HIS A 20 -18.96 -14.42 -2.89
N THR A 21 -17.79 -15.04 -3.00
CA THR A 21 -17.37 -16.14 -2.11
C THR A 21 -15.95 -15.90 -1.57
N ALA A 22 -15.73 -16.33 -0.33
CA ALA A 22 -14.42 -16.18 0.32
C ALA A 22 -13.31 -16.96 -0.42
N GLU A 23 -13.62 -18.15 -0.94
CA GLU A 23 -12.66 -18.96 -1.70
C GLU A 23 -12.21 -18.28 -3.00
N ALA A 24 -13.14 -17.62 -3.71
CA ALA A 24 -12.79 -16.87 -4.91
C ALA A 24 -11.97 -15.60 -4.56
N ALA A 25 -12.27 -14.95 -3.45
CA ALA A 25 -11.52 -13.78 -2.98
C ALA A 25 -10.09 -14.18 -2.60
N MET A 26 -9.91 -15.26 -1.84
CA MET A 26 -8.60 -15.81 -1.50
C MET A 26 -7.78 -16.17 -2.75
N ARG A 27 -8.39 -16.85 -3.74
CA ARG A 27 -7.70 -17.18 -5.00
C ARG A 27 -7.29 -15.92 -5.78
N ALA A 28 -8.10 -14.88 -5.75
CA ALA A 28 -7.76 -13.61 -6.39
C ALA A 28 -6.62 -12.89 -5.66
N TRP A 29 -6.58 -12.89 -4.33
CA TRP A 29 -5.50 -12.23 -3.58
C TRP A 29 -4.20 -13.02 -3.53
N LEU A 30 -4.24 -14.35 -3.68
CA LEU A 30 -3.07 -15.21 -3.50
C LEU A 30 -1.85 -14.79 -4.33
N PRO A 31 -1.96 -14.44 -5.63
CA PRO A 31 -0.83 -13.95 -6.40
C PRO A 31 -0.23 -12.67 -5.81
N LEU A 32 -1.08 -11.72 -5.41
CA LEU A 32 -0.64 -10.44 -4.83
C LEU A 32 0.06 -10.65 -3.49
N VAL A 33 -0.51 -11.49 -2.61
CA VAL A 33 0.08 -11.80 -1.29
C VAL A 33 1.41 -12.53 -1.46
N SER A 34 1.49 -13.46 -2.41
CA SER A 34 2.72 -14.21 -2.69
C SER A 34 3.83 -13.32 -3.24
N GLU A 35 3.47 -12.36 -4.10
CA GLU A 35 4.38 -11.39 -4.70
C GLU A 35 4.87 -10.36 -3.68
N LEU A 36 3.96 -9.77 -2.90
CA LEU A 36 4.28 -8.68 -1.97
C LEU A 36 4.84 -9.16 -0.63
N GLN A 37 4.64 -10.44 -0.29
CA GLN A 37 5.07 -11.04 0.98
C GLN A 37 4.81 -10.12 2.20
N PRO A 38 3.54 -9.73 2.43
CA PRO A 38 3.22 -8.76 3.46
C PRO A 38 3.60 -9.27 4.86
N VAL A 39 4.09 -8.37 5.71
CA VAL A 39 4.44 -8.69 7.09
C VAL A 39 3.21 -8.87 7.98
N ALA A 40 2.06 -8.33 7.56
CA ALA A 40 0.75 -8.57 8.14
C ALA A 40 -0.33 -8.48 7.06
N ALA A 41 -1.37 -9.30 7.16
CA ALA A 41 -2.51 -9.27 6.25
C ALA A 41 -3.81 -9.53 7.02
N ALA A 42 -4.84 -8.77 6.71
CA ALA A 42 -6.21 -8.98 7.16
C ALA A 42 -7.13 -9.11 5.94
N PHE A 43 -8.09 -10.03 6.03
CA PHE A 43 -9.07 -10.27 4.99
C PHE A 43 -10.44 -10.33 5.61
N GLU A 44 -11.39 -9.61 5.06
CA GLU A 44 -12.74 -9.51 5.60
C GLU A 44 -13.79 -9.42 4.48
N ALA A 45 -15.00 -9.87 4.77
CA ALA A 45 -16.15 -9.56 3.94
C ALA A 45 -16.59 -8.12 4.23
N ALA A 46 -16.91 -7.35 3.20
CA ALA A 46 -17.42 -6.01 3.39
C ALA A 46 -18.76 -6.07 4.17
N PRO A 47 -19.00 -5.18 5.14
CA PRO A 47 -20.25 -5.17 5.90
C PRO A 47 -21.46 -4.96 4.97
N PRO A 48 -22.59 -5.61 5.23
CA PRO A 48 -23.80 -5.46 4.39
C PRO A 48 -24.32 -4.01 4.39
N ASP A 49 -24.15 -3.30 5.50
CA ASP A 49 -24.54 -1.89 5.67
C ASP A 49 -23.42 -0.90 5.31
N GLY A 50 -22.27 -1.40 4.84
CA GLY A 50 -21.10 -0.61 4.50
C GLY A 50 -21.17 0.02 3.10
N LEU A 51 -20.38 1.07 2.90
CA LEU A 51 -20.24 1.72 1.58
C LEU A 51 -19.53 0.82 0.55
N ARG A 52 -18.68 -0.10 1.01
CA ARG A 52 -17.95 -1.05 0.17
C ARG A 52 -18.68 -2.38 0.11
N ARG A 53 -18.55 -3.10 -1.01
CA ARG A 53 -19.18 -4.40 -1.24
C ARG A 53 -18.12 -5.46 -1.57
N GLY A 54 -18.47 -6.73 -1.37
CA GLY A 54 -17.60 -7.85 -1.72
C GLY A 54 -16.60 -8.16 -0.60
N PHE A 55 -15.32 -8.23 -0.93
CA PHE A 55 -14.28 -8.65 0.00
C PHE A 55 -13.14 -7.63 0.06
N LEU A 56 -12.66 -7.36 1.27
CA LEU A 56 -11.63 -6.39 1.56
C LEU A 56 -10.36 -7.10 2.01
N ALA A 57 -9.21 -6.57 1.60
CA ALA A 57 -7.91 -6.97 2.09
C ALA A 57 -7.14 -5.74 2.58
N ASP A 58 -6.48 -5.88 3.72
CA ASP A 58 -5.55 -4.90 4.27
C ASP A 58 -4.19 -5.57 4.43
N LEU A 59 -3.19 -5.10 3.70
CA LEU A 59 -1.85 -5.67 3.67
C LEU A 59 -0.84 -4.64 4.16
N LEU A 60 0.01 -5.05 5.10
CA LEU A 60 1.17 -4.27 5.51
C LEU A 60 2.42 -4.83 4.81
N VAL A 61 3.02 -4.02 3.96
CA VAL A 61 4.19 -4.38 3.14
C VAL A 61 5.36 -3.50 3.53
N VAL A 62 6.56 -4.09 3.56
CA VAL A 62 7.81 -3.39 3.84
C VAL A 62 8.67 -3.47 2.61
N LEU A 63 9.01 -2.32 2.04
CA LEU A 63 9.86 -2.23 0.87
C LEU A 63 11.25 -1.78 1.31
N PRO A 64 12.27 -2.66 1.22
CA PRO A 64 13.64 -2.25 1.50
C PRO A 64 14.11 -1.30 0.40
N LEU A 65 14.56 -0.09 0.77
CA LEU A 65 15.13 0.81 -0.23
C LEU A 65 16.52 0.31 -0.65
N PRO A 66 16.81 0.26 -1.96
CA PRO A 66 18.17 0.02 -2.43
C PRO A 66 19.10 1.08 -1.85
N LYS A 67 20.15 0.63 -1.16
CA LYS A 67 21.28 1.47 -0.74
C LYS A 67 22.21 1.72 -1.92
N ASP A 68 21.72 2.25 -3.02
CA ASP A 68 22.61 2.53 -4.15
C ASP A 68 23.47 3.76 -3.84
N GLY A 69 24.72 3.46 -3.49
CA GLY A 69 25.79 4.39 -3.11
C GLY A 69 26.38 5.19 -4.26
N THR A 70 25.57 5.69 -5.19
CA THR A 70 26.05 6.54 -6.30
C THR A 70 25.12 7.72 -6.54
N THR A 71 25.54 8.86 -5.99
CA THR A 71 25.41 10.18 -6.64
C THR A 71 24.01 10.57 -7.11
N GLY A 72 23.11 10.73 -6.15
CA GLY A 72 21.87 11.46 -6.35
C GLY A 72 21.24 11.74 -5.02
N ALA A 73 21.47 12.94 -4.48
CA ALA A 73 20.71 13.51 -3.38
C ALA A 73 19.25 13.76 -3.85
N GLY A 74 18.54 12.70 -4.21
CA GLY A 74 17.10 12.74 -4.37
C GLY A 74 16.52 13.03 -3.01
N ASN A 75 15.71 14.09 -2.93
CA ASN A 75 14.99 14.43 -1.71
C ASN A 75 14.19 13.20 -1.22
N THR A 76 13.87 13.14 0.08
CA THR A 76 13.12 12.06 0.73
C THR A 76 11.89 11.61 -0.07
N ARG A 77 11.23 12.57 -0.72
CA ARG A 77 10.11 12.36 -1.65
C ARG A 77 10.47 11.52 -2.89
N SER A 78 11.56 11.81 -3.60
CA SER A 78 11.99 11.00 -4.75
C SER A 78 12.26 9.55 -4.35
N ARG A 79 12.88 9.33 -3.18
CA ARG A 79 13.14 7.98 -2.64
C ARG A 79 11.85 7.21 -2.40
N LEU A 80 10.86 7.87 -1.78
CA LEU A 80 9.53 7.30 -1.52
C LEU A 80 8.83 6.91 -2.82
N LEU A 81 8.78 7.82 -3.80
CA LEU A 81 8.13 7.58 -5.09
C LEU A 81 8.81 6.46 -5.90
N THR A 82 10.14 6.37 -5.86
CA THR A 82 10.87 5.27 -6.53
C THR A 82 10.52 3.92 -5.93
N ALA A 83 10.50 3.80 -4.59
CA ALA A 83 10.17 2.53 -3.93
C ALA A 83 8.73 2.10 -4.22
N VAL A 84 7.80 3.06 -4.31
CA VAL A 84 6.38 2.80 -4.45
C VAL A 84 5.93 2.66 -5.91
N GLY A 85 6.67 3.19 -6.87
CA GLY A 85 6.25 3.24 -8.28
C GLY A 85 5.90 1.87 -8.87
N ALA A 86 6.72 0.85 -8.60
CA ALA A 86 6.45 -0.52 -9.06
C ALA A 86 5.19 -1.12 -8.42
N LEU A 87 4.99 -0.87 -7.11
CA LEU A 87 3.81 -1.33 -6.37
C LEU A 87 2.53 -0.61 -6.85
N ALA A 88 2.59 0.71 -7.04
CA ALA A 88 1.49 1.50 -7.55
C ALA A 88 1.06 1.02 -8.94
N ALA A 89 2.00 0.89 -9.88
CA ALA A 89 1.72 0.37 -11.21
C ALA A 89 1.09 -1.03 -11.17
N ARG A 90 1.59 -1.91 -10.28
CA ARG A 90 1.08 -3.26 -10.09
C ARG A 90 -0.35 -3.31 -9.58
N LEU A 91 -0.74 -2.33 -8.77
CA LEU A 91 -2.09 -2.14 -8.22
C LEU A 91 -3.01 -1.34 -9.18
N GLY A 92 -2.51 -0.91 -10.34
CA GLY A 92 -3.23 -0.07 -11.28
C GLY A 92 -3.42 1.36 -10.79
N LEU A 93 -2.55 1.85 -9.92
CA LEU A 93 -2.51 3.23 -9.43
C LEU A 93 -1.50 4.03 -10.27
N ASP A 94 -1.82 5.29 -10.57
CA ASP A 94 -0.87 6.21 -11.19
C ASP A 94 0.08 6.77 -10.11
N PRO A 95 1.39 6.47 -10.15
CA PRO A 95 2.36 7.03 -9.21
C PRO A 95 2.41 8.57 -9.23
N ALA A 96 2.02 9.21 -10.34
CA ALA A 96 1.98 10.66 -10.47
C ALA A 96 0.87 11.29 -9.62
N ASP A 97 -0.17 10.53 -9.28
CA ASP A 97 -1.29 10.95 -8.43
C ASP A 97 -0.97 10.81 -6.93
N CYS A 98 0.26 10.47 -6.57
CA CYS A 98 0.65 10.35 -5.17
C CYS A 98 0.60 11.70 -4.45
N ALA A 99 -0.32 11.81 -3.50
CA ALA A 99 -0.40 12.92 -2.56
C ALA A 99 0.64 12.69 -1.46
N ILE A 100 1.79 13.33 -1.58
CA ILE A 100 2.88 13.31 -0.61
C ILE A 100 2.63 14.40 0.44
N ASP A 101 2.92 14.13 1.70
CA ASP A 101 2.84 15.12 2.78
C ASP A 101 3.88 16.25 2.62
N GLU A 102 3.71 17.34 3.39
CA GLU A 102 4.60 18.50 3.33
C GLU A 102 6.06 18.15 3.70
N ASP A 103 6.22 17.16 4.58
CA ASP A 103 7.52 16.70 5.07
C ASP A 103 8.22 15.74 4.09
N GLY A 104 7.52 15.26 3.05
CA GLY A 104 8.01 14.26 2.11
C GLY A 104 8.26 12.88 2.72
N THR A 105 7.69 12.60 3.91
CA THR A 105 7.92 11.38 4.69
C THR A 105 6.83 10.33 4.54
N GLY A 106 5.69 10.72 3.99
CA GLY A 106 4.53 9.86 3.80
C GLY A 106 3.63 10.37 2.69
N GLY A 107 2.56 9.64 2.45
CA GLY A 107 1.59 10.01 1.43
C GLY A 107 0.50 8.98 1.22
N ALA A 108 -0.40 9.29 0.30
CA ALA A 108 -1.48 8.39 -0.10
C ALA A 108 -1.62 8.34 -1.62
N LEU A 109 -1.94 7.16 -2.14
CA LEU A 109 -2.39 6.95 -3.51
C LEU A 109 -3.77 6.31 -3.49
N ASN A 110 -4.69 6.91 -4.24
CA ASN A 110 -6.05 6.44 -4.38
C ASN A 110 -6.28 6.08 -5.84
N ALA A 111 -6.95 4.95 -6.09
CA ALA A 111 -7.53 4.74 -7.41
C ALA A 111 -8.50 5.89 -7.69
N LYS A 112 -8.27 6.68 -8.75
CA LYS A 112 -9.25 7.67 -9.19
C LYS A 112 -10.52 6.94 -9.61
N GLY A 113 -11.65 7.49 -9.17
CA GLY A 113 -12.95 6.83 -9.27
C GLY A 113 -13.28 6.41 -10.70
N GLY A 114 -13.58 5.11 -10.85
CA GLY A 114 -14.30 4.54 -11.98
C GLY A 114 -13.46 4.31 -13.25
N THR A 115 -13.41 3.04 -13.65
CA THR A 115 -13.20 2.57 -15.04
C THR A 115 -11.80 2.49 -15.64
N ASP A 116 -10.75 2.17 -14.88
CA ASP A 116 -9.48 1.74 -15.51
C ASP A 116 -8.95 0.43 -14.93
N GLY A 117 -9.49 -0.69 -15.44
CA GLY A 117 -8.80 -1.98 -15.60
C GLY A 117 -8.18 -2.70 -14.39
N SER A 118 -8.08 -2.07 -13.21
CA SER A 118 -7.50 -2.67 -12.02
C SER A 118 -8.51 -3.64 -11.42
N PRO A 119 -8.13 -4.92 -11.23
CA PRO A 119 -9.02 -5.90 -10.61
C PRO A 119 -9.30 -5.58 -9.13
N TYR A 120 -8.58 -4.62 -8.52
CA TYR A 120 -8.70 -4.23 -7.13
C TYR A 120 -9.05 -2.74 -7.03
N GLY A 121 -10.12 -2.39 -6.31
CA GLY A 121 -10.27 -1.04 -5.80
C GLY A 121 -9.19 -0.80 -4.75
N ALA A 122 -8.00 -0.36 -5.17
CA ALA A 122 -6.81 -0.29 -4.33
C ALA A 122 -6.59 1.14 -3.78
N HIS A 123 -6.17 1.21 -2.53
CA HIS A 123 -5.79 2.41 -1.82
C HIS A 123 -4.47 2.14 -1.10
N LEU A 124 -3.52 3.04 -1.22
CA LEU A 124 -2.18 2.91 -0.66
C LEU A 124 -1.93 4.04 0.35
N ILE A 125 -1.47 3.70 1.55
CA ILE A 125 -0.93 4.65 2.52
C ILE A 125 0.55 4.34 2.71
N LEU A 126 1.38 5.38 2.76
CA LEU A 126 2.83 5.29 2.74
C LEU A 126 3.45 6.01 3.93
N ALA A 127 4.49 5.42 4.52
CA ALA A 127 5.35 6.08 5.50
C ALA A 127 6.80 5.57 5.43
N LEU A 128 7.76 6.49 5.57
CA LEU A 128 9.18 6.18 5.77
C LEU A 128 9.50 5.95 7.25
N THR A 129 10.27 4.90 7.54
CA THR A 129 10.60 4.51 8.92
C THR A 129 11.64 5.39 9.62
N ALA A 130 12.47 6.14 8.88
CA ALA A 130 13.59 6.88 9.45
C ALA A 130 13.23 8.22 10.12
N LEU A 131 12.09 8.84 9.78
CA LEU A 131 11.92 10.28 10.03
C LEU A 131 10.74 10.67 10.92
N SER A 132 9.78 9.79 11.21
CA SER A 132 8.85 10.07 12.30
C SER A 132 8.29 8.80 12.94
N SER A 133 8.55 8.63 14.24
CA SER A 133 7.89 7.64 15.09
C SER A 133 6.37 7.84 15.18
N ARG A 134 5.84 8.96 14.65
CA ARG A 134 4.40 9.25 14.54
C ARG A 134 3.77 8.71 13.25
N SER A 135 4.37 8.92 12.08
CA SER A 135 3.79 8.47 10.79
C SER A 135 3.73 6.94 10.69
N CYS A 136 4.79 6.25 11.11
CA CYS A 136 4.76 4.79 11.20
C CYS A 136 3.74 4.27 12.22
N ARG A 137 3.47 5.03 13.30
CA ARG A 137 2.42 4.67 14.26
C ARG A 137 1.05 4.75 13.61
N GLU A 138 0.71 5.77 12.83
CA GLU A 138 -0.60 5.82 12.16
C GLU A 138 -0.78 4.71 11.12
N VAL A 139 0.27 4.38 10.36
CA VAL A 139 0.24 3.25 9.41
C VAL A 139 0.07 1.89 10.11
N THR A 140 0.52 1.76 11.36
CA THR A 140 0.45 0.51 12.15
C THR A 140 -0.65 0.47 13.23
N SER A 141 -1.24 1.61 13.59
CA SER A 141 -2.11 1.79 14.78
C SER A 141 -3.59 1.57 14.50
N SER A 142 -4.09 1.58 13.27
CA SER A 142 -5.50 1.23 12.99
C SER A 142 -5.73 -0.29 12.98
N ALA A 143 -4.89 -1.07 13.67
CA ALA A 143 -4.95 -2.52 13.77
C ALA A 143 -5.64 -3.01 15.06
N LEU A 144 -6.46 -2.18 15.70
CA LEU A 144 -7.31 -2.55 16.84
C LEU A 144 -8.74 -2.06 16.62
#